data_AF-A0A938E055-F1
#
_entry.id   AF-A0A938E055-F1
#
_cell.length_a   1.000
_cell.length_b   1.000
_cell.length_c   1.000
_cell.angle_alpha   90.00
_cell.angle_beta   90.00
_cell.angle_gamma   90.00
#
_symmetry.space_group_name_H-M   'P 1'
#
loop_
_entity.id
_entity.type
_entity.pdbx_description
1 polymer ?
#
loop_
_entity_poly.entity_id
_entity_poly.type
_entity_poly.pdbx_seq_one_letter_code
_entity_poly.pdbx_strand_id
1 'polypeptide(L)'
;MTGPYRRGRYGPFRGGPDPLAARVDAAAAVDEIGERILAGQSVRDALRDVLRSGTQDRRGLSSMMRRIRERHEQLRNSGRMDGLLAELREMLDAALDAERRVLFPDPADDARFAEAMLDALPDDVPRAMRELSGYPWRSPEAQEIFDRMNDRLRR
;
A
#
# COMPACT_ATOMS: atom_id res chain seq x y z
N MET A 1 -34.58 -40.40 21.40
CA MET A 1 -34.26 -39.49 20.28
C MET A 1 -32.96 -38.77 20.64
N THR A 2 -31.84 -39.18 20.04
CA THR A 2 -30.51 -38.62 20.33
C THR A 2 -30.00 -37.96 19.06
N GLY A 3 -29.92 -36.62 19.05
CA GLY A 3 -29.51 -35.83 17.88
C GLY A 3 -28.01 -35.99 17.58
N PRO A 4 -27.59 -35.89 16.31
CA PRO A 4 -26.21 -36.19 15.93
C PRO A 4 -25.27 -35.04 16.30
N TYR A 5 -24.24 -35.34 17.10
CA TYR A 5 -23.13 -34.43 17.35
C TYR A 5 -22.33 -34.21 16.05
N ARG A 6 -22.26 -32.95 15.57
CA ARG A 6 -21.42 -32.58 14.42
C ARG A 6 -19.95 -32.80 14.77
N ARG A 7 -19.30 -33.78 14.14
CA ARG A 7 -17.85 -33.99 14.24
C ARG A 7 -17.11 -32.81 13.59
N GLY A 8 -16.39 -32.03 14.39
CA GLY A 8 -15.45 -31.03 13.88
C GLY A 8 -14.29 -31.72 13.17
N ARG A 9 -14.00 -31.30 11.93
CA ARG A 9 -12.77 -31.71 11.23
C ARG A 9 -11.63 -30.82 11.70
N TYR A 10 -10.60 -31.41 12.29
CA TYR A 10 -9.35 -30.71 12.57
C TYR A 10 -8.53 -30.60 11.29
N GLY A 11 -8.11 -29.37 10.95
CA GLY A 11 -7.17 -29.11 9.88
C GLY A 11 -5.76 -28.88 10.44
N PRO A 12 -4.72 -28.92 9.60
CA PRO A 12 -3.35 -28.63 10.01
C PRO A 12 -3.25 -27.25 10.68
N PHE A 13 -2.57 -27.20 11.83
CA PHE A 13 -2.43 -26.01 12.66
C PHE A 13 -1.73 -24.89 11.87
N ARG A 14 -2.48 -23.83 11.53
CA ARG A 14 -1.92 -22.61 10.93
C ARG A 14 -1.68 -21.60 12.03
N GLY A 15 -0.51 -21.68 12.68
CA GLY A 15 0.04 -20.70 13.64
C GLY A 15 -0.95 -19.65 14.14
N GLY A 16 -1.86 -20.07 15.04
CA GLY A 16 -2.80 -19.19 15.72
C GLY A 16 -2.25 -18.75 17.08
N PRO A 17 -2.90 -17.80 17.75
CA PRO A 17 -2.59 -17.47 19.14
C PRO A 17 -2.56 -18.75 20.00
N ASP A 18 -1.61 -18.83 20.93
CA ASP A 18 -1.46 -20.00 21.82
C ASP A 18 -2.81 -20.32 22.50
N PRO A 19 -3.38 -21.52 22.28
CA PRO A 19 -4.66 -21.91 22.87
C PRO A 19 -4.61 -22.03 24.40
N LEU A 20 -3.41 -22.11 24.98
CA LEU A 20 -3.16 -22.18 26.42
C LEU A 20 -2.73 -20.84 27.03
N ALA A 21 -2.64 -19.78 26.23
CA ALA A 21 -2.41 -18.44 26.77
C ALA A 21 -3.50 -18.11 27.81
N ALA A 22 -3.10 -17.45 28.89
CA ALA A 22 -4.02 -17.03 29.95
C ALA A 22 -5.24 -16.36 29.31
N ARG A 23 -6.42 -16.93 29.57
CA ARG A 23 -7.67 -16.41 29.01
C ARG A 23 -7.83 -14.96 29.43
N VAL A 24 -8.43 -14.18 28.53
CA VAL A 24 -8.79 -12.80 28.78
C VAL A 24 -9.55 -12.71 30.10
N ASP A 25 -8.94 -12.09 31.12
CA ASP A 25 -9.68 -11.67 32.30
C ASP A 25 -10.73 -10.64 31.88
N ALA A 26 -11.98 -11.09 31.91
CA ALA A 26 -13.15 -10.30 31.51
C ALA A 26 -13.78 -9.58 32.70
N ALA A 27 -13.32 -9.83 33.94
CA ALA A 27 -13.96 -9.31 35.15
C ALA A 27 -14.02 -7.78 35.14
N ALA A 28 -12.88 -7.12 34.90
CA ALA A 28 -12.82 -5.66 34.82
C ALA A 28 -13.70 -5.07 33.71
N ALA A 29 -13.85 -5.78 32.58
CA ALA A 29 -14.73 -5.34 31.49
C ALA A 29 -16.22 -5.50 31.85
N VAL A 30 -16.55 -6.55 32.60
CA VAL A 30 -17.92 -6.80 33.08
C VAL A 30 -18.33 -5.77 34.13
N ASP A 31 -17.43 -5.42 35.06
CA ASP A 31 -17.69 -4.41 36.08
C ASP A 31 -17.96 -3.02 35.47
N GLU A 32 -17.17 -2.61 34.47
CA GLU A 32 -17.35 -1.32 33.78
C GLU A 32 -18.67 -1.28 32.97
N ILE A 33 -19.06 -2.40 32.37
CA ILE A 33 -20.38 -2.54 31.72
C ILE A 33 -21.50 -2.41 32.77
N GLY A 34 -21.32 -3.04 33.94
CA GLY A 34 -22.25 -2.98 35.05
C GLY A 34 -22.47 -1.56 35.56
N GLU A 35 -21.40 -0.81 35.79
CA GLU A 35 -21.46 0.59 36.23
C GLU A 35 -22.23 1.47 35.24
N ARG A 36 -22.00 1.27 33.94
CA ARG A 36 -22.69 2.00 32.86
C ARG A 36 -24.17 1.67 32.75
N ILE A 37 -24.54 0.41 32.95
CA ILE A 37 -25.95 -0.01 32.98
C ILE A 37 -26.65 0.61 34.20
N LEU A 38 -25.99 0.59 35.36
CA LEU A 38 -26.50 1.23 36.58
C LEU A 38 -26.63 2.75 36.42
N ALA A 39 -25.79 3.38 35.58
CA ALA A 39 -25.89 4.78 35.19
C ALA A 39 -26.99 5.06 34.14
N GLY A 40 -27.76 4.05 33.72
CA GLY A 40 -28.92 4.19 32.83
C GLY A 40 -28.64 3.94 31.35
N GLN A 41 -27.45 3.44 30.97
CA GLN A 41 -27.18 3.05 29.59
C GLN A 41 -27.84 1.72 29.23
N SER A 42 -28.20 1.56 27.95
CA SER A 42 -28.61 0.24 27.45
C SER A 42 -27.42 -0.72 27.44
N VAL A 43 -27.67 -2.01 27.67
CA VAL A 43 -26.64 -3.08 27.63
C VAL A 43 -25.85 -3.06 26.32
N ARG A 44 -26.55 -2.78 25.20
CA ARG A 44 -25.93 -2.72 23.87
C ARG A 44 -24.95 -1.54 23.75
N ASP A 45 -25.33 -0.39 24.29
CA ASP A 45 -24.51 0.83 24.20
C ASP A 45 -23.31 0.75 25.15
N ALA A 46 -23.51 0.25 26.37
CA ALA A 46 -22.42 0.00 27.32
C ALA A 46 -21.36 -0.96 26.73
N LEU A 47 -21.81 -2.07 26.12
CA LEU A 47 -20.92 -3.02 25.43
C LEU A 47 -20.19 -2.36 24.25
N ARG A 48 -20.91 -1.60 23.42
CA ARG A 48 -20.33 -0.90 22.27
C ARG A 48 -19.25 0.08 22.69
N ASP A 49 -19.49 0.85 23.74
CA ASP A 49 -18.52 1.82 24.22
C ASP A 49 -17.29 1.14 24.81
N VAL A 50 -17.46 0.14 25.69
CA VAL A 50 -16.32 -0.61 26.25
C VAL A 50 -15.48 -1.26 25.16
N LEU A 51 -16.09 -1.81 24.11
CA LEU A 51 -15.36 -2.33 22.95
C LEU A 51 -14.62 -1.21 22.17
N ARG A 52 -15.19 -0.02 22.09
CA ARG A 52 -14.65 1.12 21.33
C ARG A 52 -13.51 1.82 22.07
N SER A 53 -13.73 2.23 23.32
CA SER A 53 -12.76 2.94 24.15
C SER A 53 -11.75 2.00 24.80
N GLY A 54 -12.14 0.76 25.08
CA GLY A 54 -11.37 -0.16 25.91
C GLY A 54 -11.65 0.06 27.38
N THR A 55 -11.00 -0.75 28.22
CA THR A 55 -11.08 -0.69 29.68
C THR A 55 -9.79 -0.08 30.24
N GLN A 56 -9.75 0.23 31.55
CA GLN A 56 -8.56 0.82 32.20
C GLN A 56 -7.24 0.11 31.86
N ASP A 57 -7.24 -1.23 31.78
CA ASP A 57 -6.04 -2.02 31.49
C ASP A 57 -5.89 -2.38 30.00
N ARG A 58 -6.85 -2.03 29.15
CA ARG A 58 -6.92 -2.55 27.77
C ARG A 58 -7.29 -1.49 26.75
N ARG A 59 -6.46 -1.43 25.71
CA ARG A 59 -6.69 -0.67 24.48
C ARG A 59 -7.99 -1.10 23.78
N GLY A 60 -8.88 -0.14 23.51
CA GLY A 60 -10.11 -0.37 22.74
C GLY A 60 -9.88 -0.51 21.24
N LEU A 61 -10.90 -0.99 20.52
CA LEU A 61 -10.88 -1.19 19.06
C LEU A 61 -10.53 0.08 18.28
N SER A 62 -10.88 1.27 18.81
CA SER A 62 -10.53 2.54 18.18
C SER A 62 -9.01 2.77 18.09
N SER A 63 -8.28 2.45 19.16
CA SER A 63 -6.82 2.56 19.23
C SER A 63 -6.14 1.52 18.33
N MET A 64 -6.70 0.31 18.25
CA MET A 64 -6.21 -0.74 17.35
C MET A 64 -6.41 -0.34 15.88
N MET A 65 -7.57 0.19 15.54
CA MET A 65 -7.86 0.73 14.20
C MET A 65 -6.93 1.89 13.84
N ARG A 66 -6.62 2.78 14.79
CA ARG A 66 -5.64 3.85 14.59
C ARG A 66 -4.26 3.28 14.26
N ARG A 67 -3.79 2.29 15.05
CA ARG A 67 -2.49 1.64 14.83
C ARG A 67 -2.43 0.87 13.50
N ILE A 68 -3.51 0.22 13.10
CA ILE A 68 -3.61 -0.44 11.78
C ILE A 68 -3.47 0.59 10.66
N ARG A 69 -4.15 1.75 10.76
CA ARG A 69 -4.02 2.83 9.78
C ARG A 69 -2.60 3.39 9.70
N GLU A 70 -2.00 3.71 10.84
CA GLU A 70 -0.61 4.18 10.91
C GLU A 70 0.35 3.16 10.30
N ARG A 71 0.16 1.87 10.59
CA ARG A 71 1.01 0.82 10.03
C ARG A 71 0.83 0.66 8.53
N HIS A 72 -0.39 0.80 8.04
CA HIS A 72 -0.68 0.76 6.60
C HIS A 72 -0.04 1.96 5.89
N GLU A 73 -0.11 3.16 6.47
CA GLU A 73 0.54 4.35 5.92
C GLU A 73 2.07 4.22 5.91
N GLN A 74 2.67 3.74 7.00
CA GLN A 74 4.10 3.42 7.06
C GLN A 74 4.51 2.43 5.97
N LEU A 75 3.75 1.34 5.79
CA LEU A 75 4.05 0.33 4.77
C LEU A 75 3.87 0.83 3.34
N ARG A 76 2.96 1.79 3.12
CA ARG A 76 2.83 2.48 1.83
C ARG A 76 4.08 3.32 1.56
N ASN A 77 4.43 4.21 2.48
CA ASN A 77 5.56 5.15 2.34
C ASN A 77 6.94 4.45 2.39
N SER A 78 7.03 3.28 3.01
CA SER A 78 8.25 2.46 3.04
C SER A 78 8.22 1.35 1.99
N GLY A 79 7.22 1.34 1.11
CA GLY A 79 7.01 0.26 0.17
C GLY A 79 8.13 0.23 -0.87
N ARG A 80 8.57 -0.99 -1.23
CA ARG A 80 9.46 -1.24 -2.40
C ARG A 80 8.98 -0.56 -3.69
N MET A 81 7.71 -0.18 -3.76
CA MET A 81 7.09 0.54 -4.88
C MET A 81 7.60 1.98 -5.00
N ASP A 82 7.81 2.70 -3.89
CA ASP A 82 8.34 4.07 -3.94
C ASP A 82 9.80 4.06 -4.41
N GLY A 83 10.59 3.10 -3.91
CA GLY A 83 11.96 2.89 -4.37
C GLY A 83 12.05 2.49 -5.84
N LEU A 84 11.16 1.59 -6.30
CA LEU A 84 11.08 1.21 -7.70
C LEU A 84 10.65 2.39 -8.58
N LEU A 85 9.65 3.17 -8.18
CA LEU A 85 9.19 4.34 -8.93
C LEU A 85 10.25 5.43 -9.00
N ALA A 86 11.01 5.64 -7.92
CA ALA A 86 12.17 6.54 -7.92
C ALA A 86 13.25 6.06 -8.91
N GLU A 87 13.59 4.78 -8.88
CA GLU A 87 14.55 4.17 -9.81
C GLU A 87 14.08 4.28 -11.28
N LEU A 88 12.79 4.04 -11.54
CA LEU A 88 12.18 4.21 -12.87
C LEU A 88 12.20 5.67 -13.32
N ARG A 89 11.99 6.62 -12.41
CA ARG A 89 12.09 8.05 -12.72
C ARG A 89 13.51 8.42 -13.11
N GLU A 90 14.51 7.98 -12.36
CA GLU A 90 15.92 8.23 -12.68
C GLU A 90 16.31 7.63 -14.03
N MET A 91 15.86 6.41 -14.34
CA MET A 91 16.08 5.81 -15.66
C MET A 91 15.39 6.59 -16.79
N LEU A 92 14.15 7.04 -16.58
CA LEU A 92 13.43 7.85 -17.57
C LEU A 92 14.17 9.17 -17.83
N ASP A 93 14.56 9.89 -16.78
CA ASP A 93 15.29 11.15 -16.90
C ASP A 93 16.62 10.96 -17.65
N ALA A 94 17.35 9.87 -17.35
CA ALA A 94 18.58 9.53 -18.06
C ALA A 94 18.37 9.24 -19.55
N ALA A 95 17.28 8.55 -19.91
CA ALA A 95 16.92 8.29 -21.30
C ALA A 95 16.57 9.59 -22.04
N LEU A 96 15.77 10.46 -21.42
CA LEU A 96 15.40 11.76 -21.99
C LEU A 96 16.61 12.66 -22.21
N ASP A 97 17.54 12.70 -21.25
CA ASP A 97 18.79 13.46 -21.41
C ASP A 97 19.67 12.91 -22.52
N ALA A 98 19.73 11.58 -22.68
CA ALA A 98 20.46 10.94 -23.77
C ALA A 98 19.84 11.25 -25.15
N GLU A 99 18.52 11.33 -25.24
CA GLU A 99 17.82 11.70 -26.48
C GLU A 99 18.02 13.18 -26.79
N ARG A 100 17.81 14.08 -25.81
CA ARG A 100 18.02 15.53 -25.97
C ARG A 100 19.43 15.86 -26.43
N ARG A 101 20.46 15.15 -25.95
CA ARG A 101 21.85 15.32 -26.40
C ARG A 101 22.04 15.08 -27.90
N VAL A 102 21.29 14.13 -28.48
CA VAL A 102 21.33 13.83 -29.92
C VAL A 102 20.49 14.82 -30.73
N LEU A 103 19.35 15.26 -30.19
CA LEU A 103 18.47 16.23 -30.85
C LEU A 103 19.03 17.65 -30.88
N PHE A 104 19.69 18.07 -29.80
CA PHE A 104 20.19 19.44 -29.64
C PHE A 104 20.99 19.97 -30.83
N PRO A 105 22.00 19.24 -31.37
CA PRO A 105 22.77 19.71 -32.53
C PRO A 105 22.04 19.60 -33.88
N ASP A 106 20.88 18.92 -33.98
CA ASP A 106 20.17 18.70 -35.23
C ASP A 106 19.24 19.90 -35.57
N PRO A 107 19.42 20.59 -36.71
CA PRO A 107 18.58 21.70 -37.11
C PRO A 107 17.25 21.28 -37.77
N ALA A 108 16.99 19.99 -38.00
CA ALA A 108 15.78 19.53 -38.68
C ALA A 108 14.50 19.84 -37.89
N ASP A 109 13.41 20.16 -38.60
CA ASP A 109 12.09 20.42 -38.00
C ASP A 109 11.58 19.22 -37.19
N ASP A 110 11.85 17.99 -37.66
CA ASP A 110 11.51 16.77 -36.93
C ASP A 110 12.21 16.69 -35.58
N ALA A 111 13.45 17.20 -35.47
CA ALA A 111 14.17 17.22 -34.20
C ALA A 111 13.56 18.24 -33.23
N ARG A 112 13.13 19.40 -33.73
CA ARG A 112 12.43 20.43 -32.92
C ARG A 112 11.07 19.96 -32.46
N PHE A 113 10.34 19.24 -33.31
CA PHE A 113 9.07 18.61 -32.92
C PHE A 113 9.28 17.56 -31.83
N ALA A 114 10.31 16.72 -31.97
CA ALA A 114 10.67 15.73 -30.96
C ALA A 114 11.00 16.39 -29.61
N GLU A 115 11.85 17.42 -29.58
CA GLU A 115 12.15 18.19 -28.36
C GLU A 115 10.88 18.72 -27.68
N ALA A 116 9.98 19.35 -28.45
CA ALA A 116 8.72 19.87 -27.93
C ALA A 116 7.80 18.77 -27.37
N MET A 117 7.79 17.58 -27.99
CA MET A 117 7.05 16.43 -27.47
C MET A 117 7.64 15.94 -26.15
N LEU A 118 8.97 15.85 -26.03
CA LEU A 118 9.64 15.41 -24.81
C LEU A 118 9.41 16.39 -23.65
N ASP A 119 9.37 17.69 -23.93
CA ASP A 119 9.12 18.72 -22.92
C ASP A 119 7.63 18.80 -22.49
N ALA A 120 6.72 18.29 -23.31
CA ALA A 120 5.30 18.19 -22.99
C ALA A 120 4.92 16.91 -22.22
N LEU A 121 5.90 16.05 -21.91
CA LEU A 121 5.65 14.79 -21.22
C LEU A 121 5.06 15.02 -19.82
N PRO A 122 4.10 14.18 -19.39
CA PRO A 122 3.57 14.24 -18.03
C PRO A 122 4.62 13.91 -16.97
N ASP A 123 4.53 14.56 -15.81
CA ASP A 123 5.40 14.29 -14.65
C ASP A 123 5.24 12.87 -14.07
N ASP A 124 4.15 12.17 -14.39
CA ASP A 124 3.85 10.82 -13.94
C ASP A 124 4.57 9.77 -14.82
N VAL A 125 5.53 9.05 -14.24
CA VAL A 125 6.37 8.07 -14.96
C VAL A 125 5.53 7.03 -15.73
N PRO A 126 4.51 6.38 -15.14
CA PRO A 126 3.67 5.44 -15.89
C PRO A 126 2.98 6.07 -17.10
N ARG A 127 2.57 7.34 -17.02
CA ARG A 127 1.94 8.05 -18.14
C ARG A 127 2.95 8.41 -19.21
N ALA A 128 4.09 8.99 -18.83
CA ALA A 128 5.18 9.30 -19.76
C ALA A 128 5.63 8.06 -20.54
N MET A 129 5.79 6.91 -19.87
CA MET A 129 6.14 5.64 -20.52
C MET A 129 5.12 5.18 -21.56
N ARG A 130 3.82 5.37 -21.30
CA ARG A 130 2.77 5.01 -22.28
C ARG A 130 2.86 5.89 -23.52
N GLU A 131 3.12 7.18 -23.35
CA GLU A 131 3.29 8.11 -24.47
C GLU A 131 4.56 7.82 -25.27
N LEU A 132 5.65 7.39 -24.59
CA LEU A 132 6.92 7.04 -25.22
C LEU A 132 6.98 5.62 -25.79
N SER A 133 5.97 4.79 -25.56
CA SER A 133 5.97 3.38 -26.00
C SER A 133 6.09 3.18 -27.52
N GLY A 134 5.68 4.19 -28.29
CA GLY A 134 5.84 4.22 -29.75
C GLY A 134 6.78 5.33 -30.25
N TYR A 135 7.56 5.96 -29.36
CA TYR A 135 8.44 7.06 -29.72
C TYR A 135 9.70 6.55 -30.47
N PRO A 136 10.04 7.12 -31.63
CA PRO A 136 11.19 6.69 -32.43
C PRO A 136 12.50 7.30 -31.90
N TRP A 137 13.08 6.68 -30.87
CA TRP A 137 14.36 7.09 -30.29
C TRP A 137 15.46 7.24 -31.35
N ARG A 138 16.13 8.39 -31.38
CA ARG A 138 17.30 8.61 -32.24
C ARG A 138 18.60 8.25 -31.54
N SER A 139 18.63 8.41 -30.22
CA SER A 139 19.75 8.01 -29.39
C SER A 139 19.70 6.51 -29.09
N PRO A 140 20.71 5.73 -29.51
CA PRO A 140 20.77 4.31 -29.17
C PRO A 140 20.94 4.08 -27.66
N GLU A 141 21.59 5.02 -26.95
CA GLU A 141 21.69 5.01 -25.50
C GLU A 141 20.32 5.20 -24.83
N ALA A 142 19.53 6.17 -25.30
CA ALA A 142 18.19 6.42 -24.77
C ALA A 142 17.25 5.21 -24.97
N GLN A 143 17.30 4.61 -26.16
CA GLN A 143 16.54 3.40 -26.47
C GLN A 143 16.90 2.25 -25.53
N GLU A 144 18.20 2.00 -25.29
CA GLU A 144 18.65 0.94 -24.40
C GLU A 144 18.17 1.16 -22.96
N ILE A 145 18.26 2.41 -22.45
CA ILE A 145 17.77 2.75 -21.10
C ILE A 145 16.25 2.50 -21.01
N PHE A 146 15.49 2.92 -22.01
CA PHE A 146 14.04 2.73 -22.06
C PHE A 146 13.65 1.24 -22.11
N ASP A 147 14.38 0.43 -22.87
CA ASP A 147 14.16 -1.02 -22.96
C ASP A 147 14.46 -1.71 -21.62
N ARG A 148 15.56 -1.36 -20.95
CA ARG A 148 15.87 -1.87 -19.59
C ARG A 148 14.79 -1.51 -18.58
N MET A 149 14.25 -0.29 -18.67
CA MET A 149 13.14 0.17 -17.84
C MET A 149 11.88 -0.68 -18.06
N ASN A 150 11.53 -0.96 -19.32
CA ASN A 150 10.40 -1.84 -19.66
C ASN A 150 10.59 -3.27 -19.15
N ASP A 151 11.79 -3.83 -19.29
CA ASP A 151 12.12 -5.17 -18.81
C ASP A 151 12.01 -5.28 -17.28
N ARG A 152 12.32 -4.20 -16.56
CA ARG A 152 12.21 -4.17 -15.10
C ARG A 152 10.77 -4.22 -14.61
N LEU A 153 9.82 -3.65 -15.34
CA LEU A 153 8.39 -3.75 -15.04
C LEU A 153 7.77 -5.12 -15.38
N ARG A 154 8.41 -5.90 -16.26
CA ARG A 154 7.94 -7.23 -16.67
C ARG A 154 8.31 -8.35 -15.72
N ARG A 155 9.26 -8.13 -14.80
CA ARG A 155 9.71 -9.12 -13.79
C ARG A 155 8.97 -8.96 -12.48
#